data_AF-A0A7X6UQ96-F1
#
_entry.id   AF-A0A7X6UQ96-F1
#
_cell.length_a   1.000
_cell.length_b   1.000
_cell.length_c   1.000
_cell.angle_alpha   90.00
_cell.angle_beta   90.00
_cell.angle_gamma   90.00
#
_symmetry.space_group_name_H-M   'P 1'
#
loop_
_entity.id
_entity.type
_entity.pdbx_description
1 polymer ?
#
loop_
_entity_poly.entity_id
_entity_poly.type
_entity_poly.pdbx_seq_one_letter_code
_entity_poly.pdbx_strand_id
1 'polypeptide(L)'
;MNLTGIVLIAFFMFFGTSSLLHAQEDEDDEAPITEQPDTATKLPTLPSLSTIRENLLKNNWNGEQTRVVNDFWDGVDNEDFLCTQVQSVNIIQDAGRFAPTRFPPSPNYVDMNNDGLPDLLVADSYGFLWIYFNSGQPGEPAFTQGTFFHTFLGHGSKIHACDYDNDGDYDILASGLHGDIMIIENTGTIERPRFNRRMGIPRYVDPEISKDMTDAFPVMYLGRKPMVLGNFMAPWFEDFNGDGRPDLILGEGTYSANSVRLVVNVGTGRPRFVSDRIYYLAYGEGFEQLTPAMVDYNGDGRRDLLVGTRTGEIRMHKRMPGDSTKEMIATITGSSAPAVLDFEGFLEIGGRSVFEPMSIIYPCDWNNDGLFDLLLGSQSGRIYVSLNRGTREEPQMDSPFAIKGKNVTLDKIGPHGWGVSHGIGSGHGGAACNSAFLLTSEESLPLAGGQELLPKEGRYFTYFRYVDKYYGWVGKQEGARTIGAGGGISLTIGEKYTFSFHSVLKGAAVTWTLYGAESWITRDRNGKPSYNLRGYSIDDSFGASGSWRINRKSFRCPGEQKGKQISFSLHFRLGAGDAELCLDDFALYQD
;
A
#
# COMPACT_ATOMS: atom_id res chain seq x y z
N MET A 1 60.67 10.85 -6.19
CA MET A 1 59.76 11.69 -5.38
C MET A 1 58.58 10.78 -5.05
N ASN A 2 58.48 10.16 -3.88
CA ASN A 2 58.67 10.61 -2.48
C ASN A 2 57.49 11.47 -1.99
N LEU A 3 56.93 11.27 -0.79
CA LEU A 3 57.09 10.17 0.18
C LEU A 3 55.88 10.11 1.15
N THR A 4 55.73 8.96 1.80
CA THR A 4 54.90 8.53 2.96
C THR A 4 54.39 9.54 4.02
N GLY A 5 53.31 9.13 4.72
CA GLY A 5 52.92 9.52 6.10
C GLY A 5 51.40 9.47 6.26
N ILE A 6 50.72 8.65 7.07
CA ILE A 6 51.01 7.90 8.31
C ILE A 6 51.32 8.76 9.54
N VAL A 7 50.35 8.87 10.46
CA VAL A 7 50.54 8.74 11.93
C VAL A 7 49.31 8.02 12.50
N LEU A 8 49.53 7.13 13.48
CA LEU A 8 48.51 6.51 14.34
C LEU A 8 49.10 6.38 15.76
N ILE A 9 48.36 6.84 16.77
CA ILE A 9 48.58 6.74 18.24
C ILE A 9 47.23 7.14 18.86
N ALA A 10 46.49 6.41 19.70
CA ALA A 10 46.75 5.37 20.72
C ALA A 10 47.12 5.89 22.12
N PHE A 11 46.21 5.75 23.08
CA PHE A 11 46.52 5.75 24.52
C PHE A 11 45.57 4.83 25.29
N PHE A 12 45.98 4.35 26.46
CA PHE A 12 45.34 3.26 27.21
C PHE A 12 45.27 3.60 28.71
N MET A 13 44.25 3.07 29.41
CA MET A 13 44.11 2.81 30.87
C MET A 13 44.68 3.79 31.92
N PHE A 14 43.88 4.01 32.97
CA PHE A 14 44.36 3.82 34.35
C PHE A 14 43.24 3.21 35.25
N PHE A 15 43.62 2.63 36.39
CA PHE A 15 42.77 1.83 37.29
C PHE A 15 42.19 2.64 38.48
N GLY A 16 41.44 1.97 39.38
CA GLY A 16 40.88 2.52 40.64
C GLY A 16 41.92 2.83 41.74
N THR A 17 41.59 2.88 43.04
CA THR A 17 40.55 2.14 43.80
C THR A 17 40.14 2.81 45.12
N SER A 18 39.09 2.27 45.79
CA SER A 18 38.84 2.29 47.27
C SER A 18 38.52 3.66 47.95
N SER A 19 37.81 3.76 49.09
CA SER A 19 37.58 2.78 50.19
C SER A 19 36.28 2.99 51.01
N LEU A 20 35.64 1.87 51.40
CA LEU A 20 35.11 1.48 52.73
C LEU A 20 34.54 2.49 53.75
N LEU A 21 33.35 2.16 54.31
CA LEU A 21 33.14 1.89 55.76
C LEU A 21 31.79 1.15 56.05
N HIS A 22 31.58 0.73 57.32
CA HIS A 22 30.52 -0.16 57.85
C HIS A 22 29.07 0.32 57.62
N ALA A 23 27.99 -0.50 57.55
CA ALA A 23 27.64 -1.87 58.02
C ALA A 23 26.94 -1.95 59.40
N GLN A 24 25.78 -2.62 59.43
CA GLN A 24 25.14 -3.26 60.60
C GLN A 24 24.10 -4.31 60.14
N GLU A 25 23.74 -5.24 61.02
CA GLU A 25 22.79 -6.35 60.78
C GLU A 25 21.33 -6.01 61.15
N ASP A 26 20.40 -6.90 60.79
CA ASP A 26 19.33 -7.41 61.68
C ASP A 26 18.81 -8.77 61.12
N GLU A 27 18.32 -9.65 61.99
CA GLU A 27 17.82 -11.02 61.69
C GLU A 27 16.28 -11.13 61.87
N ASP A 28 15.71 -12.28 61.46
CA ASP A 28 14.43 -12.93 61.85
C ASP A 28 13.87 -13.67 60.61
N ASP A 29 13.94 -14.99 60.41
CA ASP A 29 13.66 -16.21 61.22
C ASP A 29 12.21 -16.73 61.08
N GLU A 30 12.04 -17.88 60.39
CA GLU A 30 11.23 -19.02 60.86
C GLU A 30 11.32 -20.26 59.92
N ALA A 31 12.07 -21.26 60.39
CA ALA A 31 11.65 -22.66 60.60
C ALA A 31 11.24 -23.61 59.42
N PRO A 32 11.33 -24.96 59.59
CA PRO A 32 11.56 -25.90 58.48
C PRO A 32 10.61 -27.11 58.37
N ILE A 33 10.78 -27.90 57.30
CA ILE A 33 10.40 -29.33 57.24
C ILE A 33 11.58 -30.14 56.69
N THR A 34 11.84 -31.32 57.26
CA THR A 34 12.97 -32.22 56.94
C THR A 34 12.52 -33.65 56.66
N GLU A 35 13.46 -34.48 56.17
CA GLU A 35 13.38 -35.95 56.01
C GLU A 35 12.61 -36.48 54.77
N GLN A 36 13.02 -37.57 54.10
CA GLN A 36 14.31 -38.29 54.02
C GLN A 36 14.42 -39.04 52.65
N PRO A 37 15.55 -39.68 52.28
CA PRO A 37 15.89 -39.98 50.87
C PRO A 37 15.56 -41.41 50.37
N ASP A 38 16.17 -41.75 49.22
CA ASP A 38 16.34 -43.06 48.57
C ASP A 38 15.25 -43.62 47.64
N THR A 39 15.47 -43.40 46.34
CA THR A 39 15.93 -44.50 45.46
C THR A 39 16.64 -43.97 44.21
N ALA A 40 17.97 -43.91 44.25
CA ALA A 40 18.81 -43.42 43.15
C ALA A 40 18.88 -44.39 41.95
N THR A 41 17.77 -44.49 41.20
CA THR A 41 17.73 -45.22 39.93
C THR A 41 18.51 -44.41 38.88
N LYS A 42 19.54 -45.04 38.28
CA LYS A 42 20.46 -44.36 37.34
C LYS A 42 19.71 -43.61 36.25
N LEU A 43 19.97 -42.30 36.14
CA LEU A 43 19.68 -41.53 34.93
C LEU A 43 20.28 -42.25 33.71
N PRO A 44 19.59 -42.32 32.56
CA PRO A 44 20.18 -42.84 31.34
C PRO A 44 21.38 -41.99 30.96
N THR A 45 22.52 -42.63 30.71
CA THR A 45 23.74 -41.94 30.24
C THR A 45 23.43 -41.23 28.93
N LEU A 46 23.51 -39.90 28.94
CA LEU A 46 23.35 -39.06 27.75
C LEU A 46 24.27 -39.55 26.62
N PRO A 47 23.78 -39.66 25.38
CA PRO A 47 24.64 -39.87 24.22
C PRO A 47 25.73 -38.81 24.15
N SER A 48 26.97 -39.23 23.97
CA SER A 48 28.13 -38.34 23.96
C SER A 48 28.09 -37.36 22.77
N LEU A 49 27.94 -36.06 23.07
CA LEU A 49 28.22 -34.92 22.18
C LEU A 49 27.94 -35.19 20.69
N SER A 50 26.68 -35.48 20.35
CA SER A 50 26.20 -35.22 18.99
C SER A 50 26.35 -33.72 18.72
N THR A 51 27.08 -33.35 17.68
CA THR A 51 27.29 -31.95 17.28
C THR A 51 25.94 -31.24 17.18
N ILE A 52 25.75 -30.18 17.98
CA ILE A 52 24.63 -29.26 17.78
C ILE A 52 24.85 -28.63 16.41
N ARG A 53 24.06 -29.05 15.42
CA ARG A 53 24.11 -28.50 14.08
C ARG A 53 23.49 -27.11 14.15
N GLU A 54 24.29 -26.09 13.83
CA GLU A 54 23.82 -24.71 13.75
C GLU A 54 22.73 -24.60 12.68
N ASN A 55 21.59 -23.98 13.03
CA ASN A 55 20.50 -23.77 12.09
C ASN A 55 20.85 -22.60 11.16
N LEU A 56 21.06 -22.90 9.87
CA LEU A 56 21.54 -21.97 8.86
C LEU A 56 20.46 -20.99 8.36
N LEU A 57 19.21 -21.13 8.83
CA LEU A 57 18.17 -20.15 8.60
C LEU A 57 18.41 -18.92 9.49
N LYS A 58 18.83 -17.80 8.89
CA LYS A 58 18.92 -16.49 9.58
C LYS A 58 17.61 -16.08 10.26
N ASN A 59 16.49 -16.59 9.77
CA ASN A 59 15.15 -16.31 10.26
C ASN A 59 14.59 -17.42 11.15
N ASN A 60 15.40 -18.41 11.59
CA ASN A 60 15.07 -19.59 12.40
C ASN A 60 13.78 -19.41 13.21
N TRP A 61 12.64 -19.79 12.62
CA TRP A 61 11.35 -19.39 13.13
C TRP A 61 10.74 -20.54 13.94
N ASN A 62 10.72 -20.33 15.25
CA ASN A 62 10.37 -21.27 16.30
C ASN A 62 9.24 -20.71 17.19
N GLY A 63 8.32 -19.95 16.59
CA GLY A 63 7.25 -19.24 17.28
C GLY A 63 7.62 -17.90 17.94
N GLU A 64 8.84 -17.73 18.47
CA GLU A 64 9.16 -16.59 19.34
C GLU A 64 9.31 -15.22 18.62
N GLN A 65 9.60 -15.21 17.32
CA GLN A 65 9.95 -13.97 16.60
C GLN A 65 8.73 -13.36 15.89
N THR A 66 8.00 -12.48 16.58
CA THR A 66 6.81 -11.79 16.03
C THR A 66 7.01 -10.27 15.91
N ARG A 67 6.09 -9.61 15.21
CA ARG A 67 5.98 -8.15 15.09
C ARG A 67 4.51 -7.75 14.98
N VAL A 68 4.16 -6.55 15.41
CA VAL A 68 2.84 -5.96 15.08
C VAL A 68 2.71 -5.84 13.56
N VAL A 69 1.54 -6.19 13.02
CA VAL A 69 1.18 -5.96 11.61
C VAL A 69 -0.12 -5.17 11.56
N ASN A 70 -0.24 -4.23 10.62
CA ASN A 70 -1.52 -3.59 10.36
C ASN A 70 -2.39 -4.59 9.58
N ASP A 71 -3.59 -4.89 10.08
CA ASP A 71 -4.60 -5.49 9.21
C ASP A 71 -5.27 -4.39 8.40
N PHE A 72 -4.71 -4.17 7.21
CA PHE A 72 -5.25 -3.17 6.29
C PHE A 72 -6.67 -3.50 5.82
N TRP A 73 -7.21 -4.71 6.01
CA TRP A 73 -8.58 -5.04 5.60
C TRP A 73 -9.66 -4.36 6.46
N ASP A 74 -9.35 -3.92 7.68
CA ASP A 74 -10.24 -3.10 8.52
C ASP A 74 -10.17 -1.60 8.13
N GLY A 75 -9.19 -1.17 7.34
CA GLY A 75 -8.94 0.24 7.02
C GLY A 75 -8.55 1.11 8.22
N VAL A 76 -8.22 0.53 9.37
CA VAL A 76 -7.77 1.21 10.60
C VAL A 76 -6.45 0.58 11.05
N ASP A 77 -5.49 1.40 11.49
CA ASP A 77 -4.23 0.88 12.02
C ASP A 77 -4.26 0.56 13.53
N ASN A 78 -3.12 0.12 14.06
CA ASN A 78 -2.95 -0.27 15.45
C ASN A 78 -2.82 0.92 16.44
N GLU A 79 -3.00 2.16 15.96
CA GLU A 79 -3.15 3.36 16.81
C GLU A 79 -4.57 3.95 16.70
N ASP A 80 -5.56 3.20 16.20
CA ASP A 80 -6.95 3.63 15.93
C ASP A 80 -7.08 4.80 14.93
N PHE A 81 -6.14 4.97 13.99
CA PHE A 81 -6.29 5.95 12.90
C PHE A 81 -6.75 5.30 11.60
N LEU A 82 -7.60 6.00 10.83
CA LEU A 82 -8.01 5.56 9.49
C LEU A 82 -6.78 5.49 8.58
N CYS A 83 -6.54 4.33 7.98
CA CYS A 83 -5.28 4.01 7.29
C CYS A 83 -5.49 2.96 6.19
N THR A 84 -5.09 3.31 4.97
CA THR A 84 -5.21 2.47 3.75
C THR A 84 -3.89 1.78 3.37
N GLN A 85 -3.87 0.93 2.35
CA GLN A 85 -2.64 0.22 1.95
C GLN A 85 -1.64 1.16 1.25
N VAL A 86 -0.35 0.99 1.57
CA VAL A 86 0.72 1.84 1.02
C VAL A 86 1.74 1.10 0.14
N GLN A 87 1.86 1.57 -1.11
CA GLN A 87 2.82 1.13 -2.11
C GLN A 87 3.66 2.32 -2.61
N SER A 88 4.91 2.05 -2.99
CA SER A 88 5.71 2.97 -3.80
C SER A 88 5.55 2.64 -5.28
N VAL A 89 5.17 3.63 -6.08
CA VAL A 89 5.03 3.53 -7.54
C VAL A 89 6.22 4.23 -8.20
N ASN A 90 6.80 3.65 -9.25
CA ASN A 90 7.87 4.31 -9.99
C ASN A 90 7.28 5.42 -10.88
N ILE A 91 7.57 6.67 -10.55
CA ILE A 91 7.18 7.84 -11.35
C ILE A 91 8.41 8.58 -11.87
N ILE A 92 8.19 9.40 -12.89
CA ILE A 92 9.17 10.39 -13.34
C ILE A 92 9.19 11.53 -12.31
N GLN A 93 10.39 11.86 -11.84
CA GLN A 93 10.74 13.00 -11.01
C GLN A 93 11.66 13.97 -11.79
N ASP A 94 12.13 15.00 -11.10
CA ASP A 94 13.05 16.04 -11.57
C ASP A 94 14.15 15.53 -12.52
N ALA A 95 14.35 16.29 -13.60
CA ALA A 95 15.28 15.98 -14.69
C ALA A 95 15.04 14.60 -15.37
N GLY A 96 13.80 14.09 -15.36
CA GLY A 96 13.39 12.91 -16.12
C GLY A 96 13.81 11.58 -15.49
N ARG A 97 14.03 11.53 -14.18
CA ARG A 97 14.49 10.33 -13.46
C ARG A 97 13.33 9.50 -12.95
N PHE A 98 13.35 8.19 -13.19
CA PHE A 98 12.41 7.27 -12.55
C PHE A 98 12.86 6.97 -11.11
N ALA A 99 11.95 7.10 -10.15
CA ALA A 99 12.19 6.71 -8.76
C ALA A 99 10.91 6.20 -8.06
N PRO A 100 11.03 5.23 -7.12
CA PRO A 100 9.91 4.71 -6.36
C PRO A 100 9.41 5.77 -5.38
N THR A 101 8.27 6.39 -5.69
CA THR A 101 7.65 7.44 -4.87
C THR A 101 6.43 6.86 -4.16
N ARG A 102 6.30 7.16 -2.88
CA ARG A 102 5.22 6.66 -2.01
C ARG A 102 3.98 7.52 -2.22
N PHE A 103 2.94 6.95 -2.80
CA PHE A 103 1.70 7.70 -3.06
C PHE A 103 0.89 7.80 -1.76
N PRO A 104 0.39 8.98 -1.40
CA PRO A 104 -0.67 9.10 -0.41
C PRO A 104 -2.00 8.55 -0.97
N PRO A 105 -3.00 8.29 -0.09
CA PRO A 105 -4.37 8.05 -0.52
C PRO A 105 -5.02 9.31 -1.11
N SER A 106 -6.10 9.11 -1.86
CA SER A 106 -6.95 10.13 -2.48
C SER A 106 -8.31 10.15 -1.78
N PRO A 107 -8.50 10.99 -0.74
CA PRO A 107 -9.78 11.12 -0.03
C PRO A 107 -10.78 11.96 -0.83
N ASN A 108 -12.06 11.75 -0.54
CA ASN A 108 -13.25 12.51 -0.96
C ASN A 108 -14.23 12.49 0.23
N TYR A 109 -15.05 13.53 0.39
CA TYR A 109 -15.97 13.69 1.52
C TYR A 109 -17.35 14.08 1.04
N VAL A 110 -18.24 13.10 0.97
CA VAL A 110 -19.56 13.15 0.31
C VAL A 110 -20.49 12.16 1.00
N ASP A 111 -21.78 12.49 1.11
CA ASP A 111 -22.79 11.57 1.62
C ASP A 111 -23.05 10.47 0.57
N MET A 112 -22.56 9.25 0.83
CA MET A 112 -22.63 8.11 -0.11
C MET A 112 -23.80 7.17 0.22
N ASN A 113 -24.60 7.46 1.24
CA ASN A 113 -25.71 6.61 1.72
C ASN A 113 -27.03 7.37 1.96
N ASN A 114 -27.07 8.66 1.66
CA ASN A 114 -28.18 9.59 1.84
C ASN A 114 -28.75 9.63 3.28
N ASP A 115 -27.89 9.47 4.30
CA ASP A 115 -28.28 9.59 5.72
C ASP A 115 -28.14 11.01 6.29
N GLY A 116 -27.50 11.92 5.54
CA GLY A 116 -27.27 13.32 5.90
C GLY A 116 -25.91 13.60 6.54
N LEU A 117 -25.05 12.59 6.68
CA LEU A 117 -23.65 12.74 7.12
C LEU A 117 -22.70 12.46 5.95
N PRO A 118 -21.73 13.33 5.65
CA PRO A 118 -20.73 13.01 4.62
C PRO A 118 -19.80 11.87 5.09
N ASP A 119 -19.62 10.89 4.21
CA ASP A 119 -18.74 9.74 4.35
C ASP A 119 -17.34 10.04 3.82
N LEU A 120 -16.35 9.22 4.20
CA LEU A 120 -15.02 9.25 3.58
C LEU A 120 -14.90 8.16 2.52
N LEU A 121 -14.85 8.57 1.25
CA LEU A 121 -14.46 7.72 0.13
C LEU A 121 -12.96 7.91 -0.14
N VAL A 122 -12.18 6.83 -0.18
CA VAL A 122 -10.71 6.91 -0.24
C VAL A 122 -10.13 5.89 -1.21
N ALA A 123 -9.46 6.33 -2.28
CA ALA A 123 -8.65 5.43 -3.12
C ALA A 123 -7.20 5.38 -2.60
N ASP A 124 -6.62 4.20 -2.52
CA ASP A 124 -5.27 4.00 -1.99
C ASP A 124 -4.21 3.84 -3.07
N SER A 125 -2.95 3.86 -2.63
CA SER A 125 -1.78 3.79 -3.50
C SER A 125 -1.56 2.42 -4.17
N TYR A 126 -2.09 1.34 -3.58
CA TYR A 126 -2.12 0.04 -4.27
C TYR A 126 -3.09 0.10 -5.44
N GLY A 127 -4.22 0.80 -5.29
CA GLY A 127 -5.33 0.84 -6.25
C GLY A 127 -6.60 0.21 -5.71
N PHE A 128 -6.73 0.07 -4.39
CA PHE A 128 -7.97 -0.32 -3.74
C PHE A 128 -8.78 0.90 -3.31
N LEU A 129 -10.09 0.73 -3.17
CA LEU A 129 -11.03 1.79 -2.86
C LEU A 129 -11.75 1.45 -1.55
N TRP A 130 -11.87 2.43 -0.67
CA TRP A 130 -12.37 2.29 0.69
C TRP A 130 -13.53 3.26 0.89
N ILE A 131 -14.57 2.84 1.62
CA ILE A 131 -15.58 3.73 2.17
C ILE A 131 -15.66 3.57 3.69
N TYR A 132 -15.52 4.67 4.40
CA TYR A 132 -15.72 4.75 5.84
C TYR A 132 -17.03 5.48 6.06
N PHE A 133 -18.08 4.74 6.41
CA PHE A 133 -19.37 5.33 6.70
C PHE A 133 -19.31 6.15 7.99
N ASN A 134 -19.85 7.36 7.95
CA ASN A 134 -19.92 8.26 9.09
C ASN A 134 -21.07 7.83 10.01
N SER A 135 -20.78 7.69 11.30
CA SER A 135 -21.77 7.39 12.34
C SER A 135 -21.70 8.39 13.50
N GLY A 136 -21.18 9.59 13.21
CA GLY A 136 -21.07 10.71 14.15
C GLY A 136 -22.32 11.59 14.13
N GLN A 137 -22.12 12.91 14.16
CA GLN A 137 -23.15 13.95 14.00
C GLN A 137 -22.65 15.03 13.02
N PRO A 138 -23.51 15.91 12.49
CA PRO A 138 -23.07 17.01 11.64
C PRO A 138 -22.06 17.91 12.37
N GLY A 139 -20.84 18.01 11.84
CA GLY A 139 -19.72 18.72 12.46
C GLY A 139 -18.91 17.95 13.50
N GLU A 140 -19.35 16.74 13.87
CA GLU A 140 -18.60 15.80 14.71
C GLU A 140 -18.54 14.40 14.03
N PRO A 141 -17.77 14.24 12.92
CA PRO A 141 -17.68 12.97 12.20
C PRO A 141 -17.05 11.86 13.05
N ALA A 142 -17.62 10.66 13.00
CA ALA A 142 -17.10 9.50 13.73
C ALA A 142 -17.14 8.24 12.85
N PHE A 143 -16.00 7.56 12.72
CA PHE A 143 -15.83 6.40 11.85
C PHE A 143 -15.49 5.15 12.65
N THR A 144 -15.82 3.99 12.10
CA THR A 144 -15.44 2.69 12.69
C THR A 144 -14.36 2.03 11.85
N GLN A 145 -14.72 1.04 11.03
CA GLN A 145 -13.85 0.37 10.06
C GLN A 145 -14.14 0.87 8.63
N GLY A 146 -13.18 0.70 7.73
CA GLY A 146 -13.37 0.90 6.29
C GLY A 146 -13.98 -0.33 5.63
N THR A 147 -14.95 -0.13 4.74
CA THR A 147 -15.42 -1.17 3.82
C THR A 147 -14.62 -1.07 2.52
N PHE A 148 -13.89 -2.13 2.18
CA PHE A 148 -13.17 -2.24 0.91
C PHE A 148 -14.15 -2.57 -0.24
N PHE A 149 -14.12 -1.79 -1.33
CA PHE A 149 -14.81 -2.15 -2.56
C PHE A 149 -13.99 -3.19 -3.33
N HIS A 150 -14.51 -4.40 -3.34
CA HIS A 150 -13.97 -5.60 -3.99
C HIS A 150 -13.76 -5.48 -5.52
N THR A 151 -12.76 -4.69 -5.92
CA THR A 151 -12.24 -4.43 -7.28
C THR A 151 -10.81 -3.86 -7.18
N PHE A 152 -10.23 -3.38 -8.29
CA PHE A 152 -8.90 -2.77 -8.39
C PHE A 152 -8.91 -1.65 -9.44
N LEU A 153 -8.46 -0.44 -9.07
CA LEU A 153 -8.49 0.77 -9.90
C LEU A 153 -7.17 1.04 -10.66
N GLY A 154 -6.06 0.44 -10.23
CA GLY A 154 -4.73 0.76 -10.75
C GLY A 154 -3.82 1.40 -9.71
N HIS A 155 -2.51 1.20 -9.85
CA HIS A 155 -1.53 1.71 -8.88
C HIS A 155 -1.50 3.25 -8.89
N GLY A 156 -1.71 3.85 -7.71
CA GLY A 156 -1.61 5.30 -7.52
C GLY A 156 -2.78 6.13 -8.09
N SER A 157 -3.94 5.52 -8.36
CA SER A 157 -5.15 6.21 -8.84
C SER A 157 -5.51 7.45 -8.01
N LYS A 158 -6.22 8.37 -8.66
CA LYS A 158 -6.90 9.53 -8.06
C LYS A 158 -8.39 9.39 -8.31
N ILE A 159 -9.22 9.86 -7.38
CA ILE A 159 -10.68 9.74 -7.48
C ILE A 159 -11.40 11.08 -7.27
N HIS A 160 -12.58 11.17 -7.88
CA HIS A 160 -13.59 12.18 -7.60
C HIS A 160 -14.97 11.52 -7.60
N ALA A 161 -15.74 11.70 -6.53
CA ALA A 161 -17.13 11.27 -6.43
C ALA A 161 -18.06 12.36 -6.98
N CYS A 162 -18.99 11.98 -7.85
CA CYS A 162 -19.95 12.91 -8.45
C CYS A 162 -21.11 12.14 -9.09
N ASP A 163 -22.29 12.76 -9.17
CA ASP A 163 -23.32 12.32 -10.11
C ASP A 163 -22.83 12.60 -11.56
N TYR A 164 -22.28 11.57 -12.21
CA TYR A 164 -21.72 11.67 -13.56
C TYR A 164 -22.77 11.42 -14.66
N ASP A 165 -23.77 10.58 -14.37
CA ASP A 165 -24.82 10.17 -15.31
C ASP A 165 -26.04 11.13 -15.32
N ASN A 166 -26.29 11.81 -14.20
CA ASN A 166 -27.46 12.62 -13.86
C ASN A 166 -28.71 11.80 -13.48
N ASP A 167 -28.58 10.73 -12.68
CA ASP A 167 -29.70 10.02 -12.05
C ASP A 167 -29.93 10.40 -10.57
N GLY A 168 -28.97 11.08 -9.95
CA GLY A 168 -29.06 11.62 -8.59
C GLY A 168 -28.30 10.84 -7.51
N ASP A 169 -27.49 9.84 -7.84
CA ASP A 169 -26.55 9.23 -6.90
C ASP A 169 -25.06 9.38 -7.29
N TYR A 170 -24.15 8.99 -6.40
CA TYR A 170 -22.71 9.24 -6.55
C TYR A 170 -21.97 8.13 -7.30
N ASP A 171 -21.73 8.35 -8.60
CA ASP A 171 -20.68 7.67 -9.38
C ASP A 171 -19.27 8.05 -8.86
N ILE A 172 -18.26 7.27 -9.27
CA ILE A 172 -16.85 7.59 -9.00
C ILE A 172 -16.06 7.67 -10.31
N LEU A 173 -15.38 8.79 -10.52
CA LEU A 173 -14.37 8.93 -11.57
C LEU A 173 -13.01 8.53 -11.00
N ALA A 174 -12.25 7.70 -11.74
CA ALA A 174 -10.92 7.28 -11.32
C ALA A 174 -9.90 7.35 -12.46
N SER A 175 -8.64 7.60 -12.13
CA SER A 175 -7.54 7.54 -13.13
C SER A 175 -6.79 6.21 -13.14
N GLY A 176 -6.52 5.71 -14.34
CA GLY A 176 -5.60 4.61 -14.59
C GLY A 176 -4.14 5.07 -14.68
N LEU A 177 -3.22 4.10 -14.67
CA LEU A 177 -1.77 4.32 -14.74
C LEU A 177 -1.36 5.13 -15.98
N HIS A 178 -2.02 4.87 -17.11
CA HIS A 178 -1.78 5.51 -18.39
C HIS A 178 -2.63 6.77 -18.60
N GLY A 179 -3.29 7.26 -17.53
CA GLY A 179 -4.09 8.48 -17.54
C GLY A 179 -5.37 8.41 -18.37
N ASP A 180 -5.84 7.20 -18.65
CA ASP A 180 -7.24 6.91 -18.92
C ASP A 180 -8.12 7.30 -17.73
N ILE A 181 -9.27 7.92 -17.99
CA ILE A 181 -10.27 8.24 -16.97
C ILE A 181 -11.36 7.19 -17.02
N MET A 182 -11.41 6.35 -16.00
CA MET A 182 -12.42 5.32 -15.77
C MET A 182 -13.67 5.93 -15.16
N ILE A 183 -14.82 5.39 -15.54
CA ILE A 183 -16.14 5.67 -14.95
C ILE A 183 -16.53 4.42 -14.15
N ILE A 184 -16.74 4.60 -12.85
CA ILE A 184 -17.14 3.56 -11.92
C ILE A 184 -18.62 3.82 -11.59
N GLU A 185 -19.47 3.33 -12.50
CA GLU A 185 -20.92 3.47 -12.47
C GLU A 185 -21.50 2.85 -11.18
N ASN A 186 -22.25 3.61 -10.39
CA ASN A 186 -23.07 3.07 -9.33
C ASN A 186 -24.22 2.27 -9.96
N THR A 187 -24.44 1.06 -9.45
CA THR A 187 -25.52 0.16 -9.91
C THR A 187 -26.39 -0.31 -8.74
N GLY A 188 -26.45 0.50 -7.69
CA GLY A 188 -27.15 0.25 -6.43
C GLY A 188 -28.41 1.10 -6.29
N THR A 189 -28.47 1.84 -5.18
CA THR A 189 -29.32 3.02 -4.98
C THR A 189 -28.52 4.06 -4.19
N ILE A 190 -29.00 5.30 -4.11
CA ILE A 190 -28.36 6.36 -3.31
C ILE A 190 -28.15 5.97 -1.83
N GLU A 191 -29.00 5.10 -1.27
CA GLU A 191 -28.84 4.62 0.11
C GLU A 191 -27.92 3.38 0.25
N ARG A 192 -27.57 2.74 -0.87
CA ARG A 192 -26.84 1.46 -0.93
C ARG A 192 -26.01 1.36 -2.22
N PRO A 193 -24.91 2.12 -2.35
CA PRO A 193 -24.10 2.15 -3.56
C PRO A 193 -23.48 0.79 -3.92
N ARG A 194 -23.32 0.52 -5.21
CA ARG A 194 -22.80 -0.74 -5.77
C ARG A 194 -21.96 -0.52 -7.03
N PHE A 195 -20.65 -0.39 -6.82
CA PHE A 195 -19.66 -0.20 -7.90
C PHE A 195 -19.15 -1.50 -8.55
N ASN A 196 -19.64 -2.68 -8.13
CA ASN A 196 -19.30 -3.95 -8.76
C ASN A 196 -20.55 -4.80 -9.10
N ARG A 197 -20.50 -5.46 -10.25
CA ARG A 197 -21.60 -6.29 -10.79
C ARG A 197 -21.41 -7.77 -10.42
N ARG A 198 -20.15 -8.18 -10.32
CA ARG A 198 -19.69 -9.48 -9.84
C ARG A 198 -18.29 -9.33 -9.27
N MET A 199 -17.75 -10.42 -8.75
CA MET A 199 -16.67 -10.33 -7.77
C MET A 199 -15.34 -9.92 -8.43
N GLY A 200 -14.86 -8.69 -8.15
CA GLY A 200 -13.69 -8.08 -8.78
C GLY A 200 -13.92 -7.45 -10.16
N ILE A 201 -15.18 -7.15 -10.54
CA ILE A 201 -15.59 -6.77 -11.91
C ILE A 201 -16.76 -5.75 -11.90
N PRO A 202 -16.67 -4.61 -12.63
CA PRO A 202 -15.54 -4.17 -13.46
C PRO A 202 -14.29 -3.83 -12.64
N ARG A 203 -13.14 -3.77 -13.32
CA ARG A 203 -11.79 -3.53 -12.75
C ARG A 203 -10.89 -2.81 -13.76
N TYR A 204 -9.76 -2.24 -13.30
CA TYR A 204 -8.71 -1.77 -14.20
C TYR A 204 -8.09 -2.95 -14.95
N VAL A 205 -7.84 -2.74 -16.23
CA VAL A 205 -7.18 -3.70 -17.12
C VAL A 205 -6.17 -2.90 -17.93
N ASP A 206 -4.88 -3.16 -17.71
CA ASP A 206 -3.82 -2.43 -18.41
C ASP A 206 -3.86 -2.70 -19.92
N PRO A 207 -4.07 -1.67 -20.77
CA PRO A 207 -4.25 -1.83 -22.21
C PRO A 207 -2.94 -2.13 -22.97
N GLU A 208 -1.77 -1.96 -22.34
CA GLU A 208 -0.49 -2.41 -22.91
C GLU A 208 -0.28 -3.91 -22.70
N ILE A 209 -0.81 -4.45 -21.59
CA ILE A 209 -0.66 -5.86 -21.18
C ILE A 209 -1.78 -6.74 -21.76
N SER A 210 -3.02 -6.26 -21.76
CA SER A 210 -4.21 -7.01 -22.20
C SER A 210 -4.90 -6.36 -23.40
N LYS A 211 -5.42 -7.20 -24.29
CA LYS A 211 -6.36 -6.81 -25.37
C LYS A 211 -7.78 -7.29 -25.11
N ASP A 212 -8.00 -8.01 -24.03
CA ASP A 212 -9.33 -8.39 -23.54
C ASP A 212 -9.74 -7.38 -22.48
N MET A 213 -10.77 -6.59 -22.81
CA MET A 213 -11.35 -5.54 -21.98
C MET A 213 -12.75 -5.92 -21.46
N THR A 214 -13.15 -7.19 -21.54
CA THR A 214 -14.52 -7.65 -21.22
C THR A 214 -14.93 -7.37 -19.77
N ASP A 215 -13.96 -7.40 -18.85
CA ASP A 215 -14.13 -7.09 -17.42
C ASP A 215 -13.62 -5.69 -17.03
N ALA A 216 -13.25 -4.85 -18.00
CA ALA A 216 -12.68 -3.53 -17.73
C ALA A 216 -13.75 -2.53 -17.23
N PHE A 217 -13.32 -1.50 -16.49
CA PHE A 217 -14.14 -0.31 -16.31
C PHE A 217 -14.41 0.37 -17.67
N PRO A 218 -15.61 0.95 -17.88
CA PRO A 218 -15.82 1.95 -18.91
C PRO A 218 -14.81 3.10 -18.75
N VAL A 219 -14.34 3.65 -19.87
CA VAL A 219 -13.48 4.84 -19.87
C VAL A 219 -14.16 6.00 -20.59
N MET A 220 -13.81 7.23 -20.23
CA MET A 220 -14.27 8.42 -20.94
C MET A 220 -13.68 8.52 -22.35
N TYR A 221 -14.39 9.20 -23.26
CA TYR A 221 -14.02 9.33 -24.67
C TYR A 221 -13.94 10.79 -25.12
N LEU A 222 -12.88 11.12 -25.86
CA LEU A 222 -12.81 12.30 -26.73
C LEU A 222 -13.39 11.91 -28.10
N GLY A 223 -14.68 12.15 -28.28
CA GLY A 223 -15.45 11.84 -29.48
C GLY A 223 -15.61 10.35 -29.80
N ARG A 224 -14.52 9.69 -30.25
CA ARG A 224 -14.46 8.26 -30.59
C ARG A 224 -13.17 7.55 -30.15
N LYS A 225 -12.27 8.25 -29.44
CA LYS A 225 -11.06 7.67 -28.85
C LYS A 225 -11.14 7.76 -27.32
N PRO A 226 -10.59 6.80 -26.56
CA PRO A 226 -10.43 6.96 -25.12
C PRO A 226 -9.72 8.27 -24.79
N MET A 227 -10.12 8.92 -23.71
CA MET A 227 -9.49 10.14 -23.22
C MET A 227 -8.22 9.78 -22.44
N VAL A 228 -7.07 9.99 -23.09
CA VAL A 228 -5.74 9.88 -22.50
C VAL A 228 -5.02 11.19 -22.80
N LEU A 229 -4.65 11.93 -21.75
CA LEU A 229 -4.16 13.32 -21.86
C LEU A 229 -2.78 13.54 -21.23
N GLY A 230 -2.29 12.56 -20.48
CA GLY A 230 -1.04 12.48 -19.71
C GLY A 230 -1.04 11.16 -18.93
N ASN A 231 -0.17 10.97 -17.94
CA ASN A 231 -0.22 9.82 -17.01
C ASN A 231 -0.56 10.29 -15.59
N PHE A 232 -1.07 9.38 -14.74
CA PHE A 232 -1.50 9.67 -13.36
C PHE A 232 -2.40 10.91 -13.28
N MET A 233 -3.43 10.98 -14.11
CA MET A 233 -4.35 12.12 -14.12
C MET A 233 -5.10 12.23 -12.79
N ALA A 234 -5.57 13.42 -12.44
CA ALA A 234 -6.46 13.65 -11.30
C ALA A 234 -7.77 14.29 -11.79
N PRO A 235 -8.91 13.56 -11.77
CA PRO A 235 -10.20 14.09 -12.18
C PRO A 235 -10.80 14.99 -11.08
N TRP A 236 -11.58 15.98 -11.53
CA TRP A 236 -12.56 16.72 -10.74
C TRP A 236 -13.73 17.07 -11.67
N PHE A 237 -14.98 17.03 -11.20
CA PHE A 237 -16.17 17.14 -12.07
C PHE A 237 -17.23 18.07 -11.45
N GLU A 238 -17.55 19.17 -12.14
CA GLU A 238 -18.33 20.31 -11.63
C GLU A 238 -18.77 21.24 -12.78
N ASP A 239 -19.87 21.99 -12.67
CA ASP A 239 -20.30 22.99 -13.69
C ASP A 239 -19.43 24.25 -13.67
N PHE A 240 -18.17 24.09 -14.08
CA PHE A 240 -17.16 25.15 -14.13
C PHE A 240 -17.53 26.29 -15.10
N ASN A 241 -18.37 26.02 -16.12
CA ASN A 241 -18.79 27.03 -17.10
C ASN A 241 -20.19 27.64 -16.86
N GLY A 242 -20.93 27.20 -15.83
CA GLY A 242 -22.20 27.78 -15.42
C GLY A 242 -23.30 27.69 -16.48
N ASP A 243 -23.37 26.58 -17.23
CA ASP A 243 -24.43 26.33 -18.21
C ASP A 243 -25.41 25.20 -17.86
N GLY A 244 -25.28 24.64 -16.65
CA GLY A 244 -26.12 23.57 -16.12
C GLY A 244 -25.65 22.18 -16.51
N ARG A 245 -24.38 22.03 -16.91
CA ARG A 245 -23.79 20.75 -17.33
C ARG A 245 -22.37 20.64 -16.76
N PRO A 246 -22.10 19.69 -15.84
CA PRO A 246 -20.76 19.55 -15.28
C PRO A 246 -19.69 19.29 -16.34
N ASP A 247 -18.61 20.06 -16.26
CA ASP A 247 -17.37 19.92 -17.01
C ASP A 247 -16.40 19.01 -16.26
N LEU A 248 -15.36 18.53 -16.95
CA LEU A 248 -14.28 17.79 -16.33
C LEU A 248 -13.00 18.63 -16.24
N ILE A 249 -12.45 18.72 -15.05
CA ILE A 249 -11.13 19.31 -14.76
C ILE A 249 -10.13 18.15 -14.55
N LEU A 250 -8.93 18.29 -15.09
CA LEU A 250 -7.91 17.24 -15.12
C LEU A 250 -6.53 17.78 -14.79
N GLY A 251 -5.98 17.41 -13.63
CA GLY A 251 -4.57 17.61 -13.30
C GLY A 251 -3.70 16.52 -13.93
N GLU A 252 -2.54 16.90 -14.48
CA GLU A 252 -1.61 16.00 -15.17
C GLU A 252 -0.41 15.61 -14.30
N GLY A 253 -0.16 14.30 -14.17
CA GLY A 253 0.74 13.77 -13.15
C GLY A 253 2.21 13.64 -13.54
N THR A 254 2.56 13.74 -14.81
CA THR A 254 3.94 13.49 -15.32
C THR A 254 4.40 14.56 -16.30
N TYR A 255 5.73 14.71 -16.42
CA TYR A 255 6.44 15.65 -17.30
C TYR A 255 6.37 17.10 -16.81
N SER A 256 7.46 17.86 -16.99
CA SER A 256 7.60 19.17 -16.37
C SER A 256 6.88 20.32 -17.11
N ALA A 257 6.33 20.05 -18.29
CA ALA A 257 5.40 20.94 -19.00
C ALA A 257 3.94 20.47 -18.86
N ASN A 258 3.60 19.93 -17.68
CA ASN A 258 2.27 19.48 -17.33
C ASN A 258 1.32 20.65 -17.01
N SER A 259 0.04 20.33 -16.82
CA SER A 259 -1.04 21.31 -16.66
C SER A 259 -2.25 20.79 -15.90
N VAL A 260 -3.03 21.69 -15.32
CA VAL A 260 -4.46 21.47 -15.05
C VAL A 260 -5.22 21.92 -16.30
N ARG A 261 -6.10 21.06 -16.82
CA ARG A 261 -6.88 21.28 -18.05
C ARG A 261 -8.38 21.24 -17.77
N LEU A 262 -9.15 22.11 -18.41
CA LEU A 262 -10.60 22.05 -18.51
C LEU A 262 -10.99 21.27 -19.78
N VAL A 263 -11.95 20.37 -19.67
CA VAL A 263 -12.55 19.65 -20.80
C VAL A 263 -14.06 19.90 -20.76
N VAL A 264 -14.53 20.77 -21.65
CA VAL A 264 -15.91 21.27 -21.60
C VAL A 264 -16.92 20.25 -22.12
N ASN A 265 -17.99 20.06 -21.37
CA ASN A 265 -19.07 19.13 -21.67
C ASN A 265 -19.98 19.67 -22.78
N VAL A 266 -20.04 18.93 -23.89
CA VAL A 266 -20.92 19.21 -25.03
C VAL A 266 -22.06 18.18 -25.15
N GLY A 267 -22.37 17.48 -24.06
CA GLY A 267 -23.57 16.65 -23.89
C GLY A 267 -24.83 17.47 -23.59
N THR A 268 -25.97 16.79 -23.44
CA THR A 268 -27.26 17.37 -22.99
C THR A 268 -28.01 16.30 -22.16
N GLY A 269 -27.29 15.70 -21.22
CA GLY A 269 -27.53 14.39 -20.60
C GLY A 269 -26.15 13.79 -20.25
N ARG A 270 -26.00 12.44 -20.22
CA ARG A 270 -24.69 11.76 -20.00
C ARG A 270 -23.54 12.50 -20.71
N PRO A 271 -22.45 12.88 -20.00
CA PRO A 271 -21.41 13.78 -20.50
C PRO A 271 -20.76 13.36 -21.81
N ARG A 272 -20.37 14.36 -22.62
CA ARG A 272 -19.71 14.13 -23.91
C ARG A 272 -18.60 15.15 -24.14
N PHE A 273 -17.38 14.65 -24.32
CA PHE A 273 -16.18 15.47 -24.51
C PHE A 273 -15.62 15.36 -25.94
N VAL A 274 -14.95 16.42 -26.40
CA VAL A 274 -14.37 16.53 -27.75
C VAL A 274 -13.05 17.31 -27.72
N SER A 275 -12.14 17.01 -28.64
CA SER A 275 -10.76 17.51 -28.61
C SER A 275 -10.60 19.00 -28.94
N ASP A 276 -11.60 19.66 -29.53
CA ASP A 276 -11.64 21.12 -29.76
C ASP A 276 -12.14 21.91 -28.53
N ARG A 277 -12.45 21.21 -27.43
CA ARG A 277 -13.00 21.76 -26.18
C ARG A 277 -12.15 21.40 -24.96
N ILE A 278 -10.84 21.33 -25.18
CA ILE A 278 -9.82 21.16 -24.15
C ILE A 278 -9.05 22.47 -24.03
N TYR A 279 -8.99 23.01 -22.81
CA TYR A 279 -8.37 24.28 -22.48
C TYR A 279 -7.44 24.10 -21.27
N TYR A 280 -6.49 25.02 -21.09
CA TYR A 280 -5.70 25.08 -19.87
C TYR A 280 -6.45 25.84 -18.77
N LEU A 281 -6.17 25.53 -17.50
CA LEU A 281 -6.60 26.29 -16.32
C LEU A 281 -5.42 26.73 -15.46
N ALA A 282 -4.40 25.89 -15.33
CA ALA A 282 -3.15 26.23 -14.66
C ALA A 282 -1.98 25.49 -15.32
N TYR A 283 -0.80 26.11 -15.34
CA TYR A 283 0.44 25.40 -15.68
C TYR A 283 1.00 24.71 -14.44
N GLY A 284 1.52 23.49 -14.62
CA GLY A 284 2.15 22.74 -13.55
C GLY A 284 3.58 23.20 -13.23
N GLU A 285 4.26 23.87 -14.16
CA GLU A 285 5.59 24.49 -13.97
C GLU A 285 6.67 23.55 -13.39
N GLY A 286 6.55 22.24 -13.62
CA GLY A 286 7.47 21.22 -13.07
C GLY A 286 7.07 20.63 -11.71
N PHE A 287 5.96 21.08 -11.11
CA PHE A 287 5.51 20.59 -9.81
C PHE A 287 4.93 19.16 -9.83
N GLU A 288 4.46 18.68 -11.00
CA GLU A 288 4.03 17.28 -11.25
C GLU A 288 2.95 16.73 -10.28
N GLN A 289 2.42 15.52 -10.56
CA GLN A 289 1.36 14.87 -9.75
C GLN A 289 0.18 15.79 -9.38
N LEU A 290 -0.25 16.66 -10.31
CA LEU A 290 -1.19 17.74 -10.02
C LEU A 290 -2.55 17.20 -9.59
N THR A 291 -3.03 17.59 -8.41
CA THR A 291 -4.38 17.23 -7.92
C THR A 291 -5.25 18.49 -7.82
N PRO A 292 -6.17 18.72 -8.79
CA PRO A 292 -7.02 19.89 -8.78
C PRO A 292 -8.14 19.73 -7.75
N ALA A 293 -8.45 20.80 -7.03
CA ALA A 293 -9.57 20.86 -6.12
C ALA A 293 -10.22 22.24 -6.22
N MET A 294 -11.52 22.27 -6.54
CA MET A 294 -12.26 23.52 -6.68
C MET A 294 -12.85 23.93 -5.33
N VAL A 295 -12.61 25.17 -4.90
CA VAL A 295 -13.14 25.73 -3.64
C VAL A 295 -13.18 27.26 -3.71
N ASP A 296 -14.21 27.87 -3.12
CA ASP A 296 -14.23 29.31 -2.84
C ASP A 296 -13.33 29.57 -1.63
N TYR A 297 -12.06 29.90 -1.87
CA TYR A 297 -11.08 30.08 -0.80
C TYR A 297 -10.96 31.53 -0.29
N ASN A 298 -11.66 32.49 -0.92
CA ASN A 298 -11.55 33.92 -0.60
C ASN A 298 -12.90 34.65 -0.45
N GLY A 299 -14.02 33.92 -0.48
CA GLY A 299 -15.34 34.42 -0.12
C GLY A 299 -16.03 35.29 -1.17
N ASP A 300 -15.51 35.37 -2.40
CA ASP A 300 -16.15 36.18 -3.47
C ASP A 300 -17.39 35.50 -4.10
N GLY A 301 -17.69 34.26 -3.69
CA GLY A 301 -18.82 33.46 -4.17
C GLY A 301 -18.53 32.67 -5.44
N ARG A 302 -17.27 32.63 -5.90
CA ARG A 302 -16.81 31.84 -7.04
C ARG A 302 -15.90 30.71 -6.56
N ARG A 303 -15.94 29.57 -7.25
CA ARG A 303 -15.01 28.47 -6.99
C ARG A 303 -13.69 28.75 -7.70
N ASP A 304 -12.64 28.93 -6.92
CA ASP A 304 -11.25 29.01 -7.34
C ASP A 304 -10.59 27.62 -7.35
N LEU A 305 -9.33 27.54 -7.77
CA LEU A 305 -8.59 26.28 -7.90
C LEU A 305 -7.45 26.21 -6.88
N LEU A 306 -7.48 25.18 -6.04
CA LEU A 306 -6.29 24.65 -5.35
C LEU A 306 -5.66 23.53 -6.19
N VAL A 307 -4.33 23.41 -6.18
CA VAL A 307 -3.62 22.31 -6.86
C VAL A 307 -2.56 21.70 -5.96
N GLY A 308 -2.76 20.47 -5.50
CA GLY A 308 -1.71 19.67 -4.85
C GLY A 308 -0.66 19.19 -5.85
N THR A 309 0.55 18.84 -5.39
CA THR A 309 1.76 18.70 -6.21
C THR A 309 2.68 17.56 -5.75
N ARG A 310 3.61 17.09 -6.61
CA ARG A 310 4.61 16.07 -6.25
C ARG A 310 5.53 16.52 -5.11
N THR A 311 5.91 17.79 -5.07
CA THR A 311 6.83 18.34 -4.06
C THR A 311 6.16 18.56 -2.70
N GLY A 312 4.83 18.73 -2.69
CA GLY A 312 3.99 18.73 -1.48
C GLY A 312 3.33 20.07 -1.17
N GLU A 313 3.74 21.14 -1.85
CA GLU A 313 3.05 22.43 -1.82
C GLU A 313 1.64 22.33 -2.41
N ILE A 314 0.76 23.25 -2.00
CA ILE A 314 -0.58 23.40 -2.56
C ILE A 314 -0.65 24.78 -3.20
N ARG A 315 -0.79 24.83 -4.52
CA ARG A 315 -0.83 26.08 -5.30
C ARG A 315 -2.23 26.69 -5.27
N MET A 316 -2.32 27.99 -5.02
CA MET A 316 -3.56 28.77 -5.03
C MET A 316 -3.69 29.52 -6.36
N HIS A 317 -4.80 29.28 -7.06
CA HIS A 317 -5.07 29.83 -8.40
C HIS A 317 -6.48 30.46 -8.46
N LYS A 318 -6.51 31.80 -8.54
CA LYS A 318 -7.73 32.62 -8.47
C LYS A 318 -8.41 32.79 -9.84
N ARG A 319 -9.74 32.86 -9.82
CA ARG A 319 -10.60 33.19 -10.95
C ARG A 319 -10.61 34.71 -11.20
N MET A 320 -10.38 35.07 -12.47
CA MET A 320 -10.35 36.48 -12.90
C MET A 320 -11.65 37.24 -12.55
N PRO A 321 -11.54 38.49 -12.06
CA PRO A 321 -12.69 39.38 -11.89
C PRO A 321 -13.35 39.71 -13.24
N GLY A 322 -14.68 39.71 -13.27
CA GLY A 322 -15.46 40.21 -14.40
C GLY A 322 -15.88 39.17 -15.44
N ASP A 323 -15.26 37.99 -15.50
CA ASP A 323 -15.78 36.89 -16.33
C ASP A 323 -17.21 36.54 -15.87
N SER A 324 -18.18 36.64 -16.78
CA SER A 324 -19.31 35.72 -16.77
C SER A 324 -18.85 34.40 -17.39
N THR A 325 -19.35 33.30 -16.86
CA THR A 325 -18.71 32.00 -17.04
C THR A 325 -18.77 31.46 -18.49
N LYS A 326 -19.67 32.03 -19.30
CA LYS A 326 -19.79 31.80 -20.76
C LYS A 326 -18.85 32.66 -21.61
N GLU A 327 -18.47 33.85 -21.12
CA GLU A 327 -17.52 34.74 -21.81
C GLU A 327 -16.09 34.21 -21.72
N MET A 328 -15.75 33.46 -20.67
CA MET A 328 -14.46 32.76 -20.55
C MET A 328 -14.23 31.80 -21.74
N ILE A 329 -15.17 30.89 -22.05
CA ILE A 329 -15.05 29.96 -23.18
C ILE A 329 -15.00 30.71 -24.52
N ALA A 330 -15.83 31.76 -24.69
CA ALA A 330 -15.81 32.58 -25.90
C ALA A 330 -14.44 33.26 -26.10
N THR A 331 -13.87 33.81 -25.03
CA THR A 331 -12.55 34.44 -25.00
C THR A 331 -11.46 33.44 -25.34
N ILE A 332 -11.45 32.24 -24.73
CA ILE A 332 -10.48 31.18 -25.04
C ILE A 332 -10.53 30.76 -26.52
N THR A 333 -11.71 30.77 -27.15
CA THR A 333 -11.82 30.49 -28.60
C THR A 333 -11.38 31.64 -29.51
N GLY A 334 -11.13 32.84 -28.97
CA GLY A 334 -10.70 34.04 -29.71
C GLY A 334 -9.30 34.56 -29.39
N SER A 335 -8.65 34.08 -28.31
CA SER A 335 -7.38 34.61 -27.82
C SER A 335 -6.16 33.81 -28.29
N SER A 336 -5.06 34.51 -28.57
CA SER A 336 -3.73 33.90 -28.78
C SER A 336 -3.05 33.45 -27.48
N ALA A 337 -3.65 33.77 -26.32
CA ALA A 337 -3.22 33.37 -25.00
C ALA A 337 -4.24 32.37 -24.41
N PRO A 338 -3.81 31.29 -23.76
CA PRO A 338 -4.70 30.35 -23.10
C PRO A 338 -5.32 30.97 -21.85
N ALA A 339 -6.46 30.44 -21.39
CA ALA A 339 -6.90 30.70 -20.03
C ALA A 339 -5.90 30.12 -19.03
N VAL A 340 -5.59 30.91 -18.02
CA VAL A 340 -4.81 30.55 -16.84
C VAL A 340 -5.44 31.30 -15.67
N LEU A 341 -5.72 30.60 -14.58
CA LEU A 341 -6.17 31.16 -13.31
C LEU A 341 -4.96 31.76 -12.59
N ASP A 342 -5.08 32.98 -12.08
CA ASP A 342 -3.97 33.77 -11.55
C ASP A 342 -3.36 33.09 -10.33
N PHE A 343 -2.06 32.79 -10.40
CA PHE A 343 -1.34 32.19 -9.29
C PHE A 343 -1.10 33.23 -8.19
N GLU A 344 -1.76 33.06 -7.04
CA GLU A 344 -1.62 33.99 -5.90
C GLU A 344 -0.53 33.55 -4.92
N GLY A 345 -0.25 32.25 -4.81
CA GLY A 345 0.77 31.73 -3.90
C GLY A 345 0.59 30.26 -3.52
N PHE A 346 1.12 29.89 -2.36
CA PHE A 346 0.99 28.55 -1.80
C PHE A 346 0.18 28.59 -0.49
N LEU A 347 -0.74 27.65 -0.32
CA LEU A 347 -1.52 27.52 0.91
C LEU A 347 -0.62 26.93 2.01
N GLU A 348 -0.41 27.67 3.11
CA GLU A 348 0.27 27.14 4.29
C GLU A 348 -0.69 26.31 5.16
N ILE A 349 -0.18 25.20 5.72
CA ILE A 349 -0.89 24.31 6.63
C ILE A 349 -0.08 24.18 7.91
N GLY A 350 -0.65 24.60 9.05
CA GLY A 350 0.05 24.63 10.34
C GLY A 350 1.30 25.53 10.33
N GLY A 351 1.30 26.60 9.54
CA GLY A 351 2.45 27.50 9.34
C GLY A 351 3.59 26.87 8.54
N ARG A 352 3.27 26.03 7.55
CA ARG A 352 4.24 25.38 6.64
C ARG A 352 3.68 25.31 5.23
N SER A 353 4.51 25.60 4.23
CA SER A 353 4.15 25.45 2.81
C SER A 353 4.07 23.99 2.32
N VAL A 354 4.59 23.03 3.09
CA VAL A 354 4.57 21.59 2.79
C VAL A 354 4.19 20.81 4.05
N PHE A 355 3.19 19.93 3.92
CA PHE A 355 2.83 18.94 4.94
C PHE A 355 3.69 17.67 4.79
N GLU A 356 3.56 16.98 3.65
CA GLU A 356 4.37 15.85 3.21
C GLU A 356 4.60 15.96 1.68
N PRO A 357 5.62 15.31 1.10
CA PRO A 357 5.76 15.23 -0.35
C PRO A 357 4.60 14.47 -0.99
N MET A 358 4.19 14.86 -2.20
CA MET A 358 2.91 14.49 -2.81
C MET A 358 1.70 14.96 -1.99
N SER A 359 1.19 16.16 -2.23
CA SER A 359 -0.08 16.61 -1.68
C SER A 359 -1.25 16.11 -2.55
N ILE A 360 -2.15 15.35 -1.93
CA ILE A 360 -3.46 14.97 -2.49
C ILE A 360 -4.50 15.49 -1.51
N ILE A 361 -5.37 16.37 -2.00
CA ILE A 361 -6.21 17.23 -1.17
C ILE A 361 -7.68 17.13 -1.54
N TYR A 362 -8.58 17.33 -0.58
CA TYR A 362 -10.02 17.48 -0.83
C TYR A 362 -10.61 18.54 0.11
N PRO A 363 -11.13 19.67 -0.41
CA PRO A 363 -11.78 20.70 0.38
C PRO A 363 -13.16 20.22 0.84
N CYS A 364 -13.48 20.46 2.09
CA CYS A 364 -14.68 19.97 2.77
C CYS A 364 -15.19 21.01 3.77
N ASP A 365 -16.28 20.73 4.46
CA ASP A 365 -16.65 21.39 5.72
C ASP A 365 -16.72 20.27 6.76
N TRP A 366 -15.67 20.11 7.56
CA TRP A 366 -15.51 18.94 8.43
C TRP A 366 -16.20 19.16 9.78
N ASN A 367 -16.12 20.38 10.30
CA ASN A 367 -16.72 20.78 11.57
C ASN A 367 -18.12 21.43 11.42
N ASN A 368 -18.64 21.58 10.20
CA ASN A 368 -19.94 22.17 9.87
C ASN A 368 -20.06 23.63 10.36
N ASP A 369 -18.97 24.42 10.25
CA ASP A 369 -18.94 25.84 10.60
C ASP A 369 -19.13 26.81 9.40
N GLY A 370 -19.10 26.28 8.17
CA GLY A 370 -19.31 27.05 6.94
C GLY A 370 -18.06 27.71 6.37
N LEU A 371 -16.87 27.45 6.93
CA LEU A 371 -15.60 27.62 6.25
C LEU A 371 -15.25 26.37 5.42
N PHE A 372 -14.19 26.44 4.60
CA PHE A 372 -13.63 25.23 4.00
C PHE A 372 -12.50 24.69 4.88
N ASP A 373 -12.61 23.44 5.28
CA ASP A 373 -11.55 22.60 5.84
C ASP A 373 -10.85 21.81 4.72
N LEU A 374 -9.73 21.16 5.04
CA LEU A 374 -8.94 20.43 4.04
C LEU A 374 -8.57 19.02 4.51
N LEU A 375 -9.09 18.01 3.79
CA LEU A 375 -8.63 16.63 3.88
C LEU A 375 -7.32 16.44 3.11
N LEU A 376 -6.43 15.65 3.69
CA LEU A 376 -5.07 15.42 3.22
C LEU A 376 -4.77 13.91 3.26
N GLY A 377 -4.33 13.35 2.13
CA GLY A 377 -3.70 12.03 2.12
C GLY A 377 -2.26 12.11 2.62
N SER A 378 -1.84 11.20 3.50
CA SER A 378 -0.44 11.07 3.95
C SER A 378 0.26 9.86 3.32
N GLN A 379 1.57 9.99 3.07
CA GLN A 379 2.45 8.88 2.67
C GLN A 379 2.49 7.75 3.73
N SER A 380 2.07 7.99 4.97
CA SER A 380 1.86 6.95 5.98
C SER A 380 0.75 5.95 5.63
N GLY A 381 -0.19 6.35 4.75
CA GLY A 381 -1.44 5.63 4.46
C GLY A 381 -2.64 6.20 5.21
N ARG A 382 -2.40 7.05 6.22
CA ARG A 382 -3.44 7.74 7.00
C ARG A 382 -4.10 8.86 6.21
N ILE A 383 -5.34 9.16 6.57
CA ILE A 383 -6.05 10.39 6.17
C ILE A 383 -5.97 11.40 7.32
N TYR A 384 -5.69 12.66 6.99
CA TYR A 384 -5.57 13.79 7.91
C TYR A 384 -6.60 14.88 7.56
N VAL A 385 -6.98 15.69 8.55
CA VAL A 385 -7.76 16.93 8.38
C VAL A 385 -6.92 18.10 8.91
N SER A 386 -6.88 19.20 8.16
CA SER A 386 -6.55 20.52 8.67
C SER A 386 -7.82 21.37 8.69
N LEU A 387 -8.10 22.03 9.82
CA LEU A 387 -9.27 22.88 9.97
C LEU A 387 -8.94 24.34 9.66
N ASN A 388 -9.85 25.09 9.05
CA ASN A 388 -9.68 26.52 8.86
C ASN A 388 -10.05 27.28 10.15
N ARG A 389 -9.15 28.15 10.62
CA ARG A 389 -9.31 28.98 11.82
C ARG A 389 -9.35 30.48 11.53
N GLY A 390 -9.32 30.84 10.25
CA GLY A 390 -9.33 32.22 9.76
C GLY A 390 -10.76 32.70 9.50
N THR A 391 -10.97 33.31 8.34
CA THR A 391 -12.31 33.60 7.81
C THR A 391 -12.51 32.91 6.45
N ARG A 392 -13.60 33.23 5.75
CA ARG A 392 -13.83 32.77 4.38
C ARG A 392 -12.98 33.54 3.38
N GLU A 393 -12.62 34.77 3.71
CA GLU A 393 -11.81 35.70 2.91
C GLU A 393 -10.31 35.54 3.17
N GLU A 394 -9.93 35.25 4.41
CA GLU A 394 -8.54 35.01 4.83
C GLU A 394 -8.43 33.65 5.55
N PRO A 395 -8.34 32.52 4.82
CA PRO A 395 -8.26 31.19 5.41
C PRO A 395 -6.93 30.97 6.14
N GLN A 396 -6.98 30.30 7.30
CA GLN A 396 -5.82 29.99 8.14
C GLN A 396 -5.87 28.53 8.57
N MET A 397 -5.15 27.67 7.84
CA MET A 397 -5.22 26.22 8.03
C MET A 397 -4.39 25.76 9.25
N ASP A 398 -5.05 25.12 10.22
CA ASP A 398 -4.48 24.62 11.47
C ASP A 398 -3.47 23.47 11.24
N SER A 399 -2.75 23.08 12.31
CA SER A 399 -1.92 21.88 12.28
C SER A 399 -2.77 20.63 12.03
N PRO A 400 -2.44 19.79 11.04
CA PRO A 400 -3.30 18.69 10.61
C PRO A 400 -3.25 17.52 11.60
N PHE A 401 -4.40 16.91 11.88
CA PHE A 401 -4.53 15.73 12.73
C PHE A 401 -5.03 14.51 11.93
N ALA A 402 -4.57 13.32 12.29
CA ALA A 402 -5.02 12.07 11.66
C ALA A 402 -6.42 11.69 12.16
N ILE A 403 -7.27 11.24 11.23
CA ILE A 403 -8.67 10.91 11.51
C ILE A 403 -8.75 9.60 12.32
N LYS A 404 -9.55 9.59 13.39
CA LYS A 404 -9.79 8.40 14.19
C LYS A 404 -10.81 7.45 13.57
N GLY A 405 -10.55 6.17 13.71
CA GLY A 405 -11.51 5.10 13.49
C GLY A 405 -11.68 4.27 14.77
N LYS A 406 -12.26 3.08 14.60
CA LYS A 406 -12.30 2.04 15.63
C LYS A 406 -11.79 0.75 15.02
N ASN A 407 -10.62 0.30 15.44
CA ASN A 407 -10.13 -1.03 15.08
C ASN A 407 -11.05 -2.10 15.70
N VAL A 408 -11.47 -3.10 14.91
CA VAL A 408 -12.39 -4.16 15.38
C VAL A 408 -11.82 -5.56 15.28
N THR A 409 -10.64 -5.74 14.67
CA THR A 409 -9.93 -7.02 14.61
C THR A 409 -8.61 -7.10 15.38
N LEU A 410 -8.30 -6.06 16.17
CA LEU A 410 -7.36 -5.92 17.31
C LEU A 410 -6.26 -6.99 17.53
N ASP A 411 -5.07 -6.51 17.87
CA ASP A 411 -3.93 -7.29 18.38
C ASP A 411 -3.28 -8.30 17.40
N LYS A 412 -3.42 -8.08 16.09
CA LYS A 412 -2.77 -8.90 15.06
C LYS A 412 -1.26 -8.69 15.01
N ILE A 413 -0.54 -9.66 15.55
CA ILE A 413 0.88 -9.86 15.32
C ILE A 413 1.12 -10.84 14.15
N GLY A 414 2.26 -10.71 13.49
CA GLY A 414 2.70 -11.58 12.41
C GLY A 414 4.17 -11.97 12.53
N PRO A 415 4.62 -12.99 11.79
CA PRO A 415 5.98 -13.50 11.90
C PRO A 415 7.03 -12.47 11.45
N HIS A 416 8.05 -12.26 12.28
CA HIS A 416 9.11 -11.27 12.02
C HIS A 416 9.97 -11.69 10.81
N GLY A 417 10.29 -10.72 9.94
CA GLY A 417 11.03 -10.97 8.70
C GLY A 417 10.22 -11.65 7.57
N TRP A 418 9.01 -12.14 7.84
CA TRP A 418 8.12 -12.71 6.82
C TRP A 418 7.22 -11.63 6.18
N GLY A 419 6.78 -11.89 4.95
CA GLY A 419 5.82 -11.05 4.22
C GLY A 419 5.16 -11.79 3.07
N VAL A 420 4.05 -11.25 2.55
CA VAL A 420 3.34 -11.80 1.40
C VAL A 420 3.84 -11.13 0.12
N SER A 421 4.32 -11.95 -0.81
CA SER A 421 4.75 -11.51 -2.13
C SER A 421 3.58 -11.58 -3.11
N HIS A 422 3.06 -10.41 -3.48
CA HIS A 422 2.21 -10.26 -4.64
C HIS A 422 3.01 -10.66 -5.89
N GLY A 423 2.47 -11.55 -6.72
CA GLY A 423 3.22 -12.15 -7.82
C GLY A 423 3.41 -11.18 -8.99
N ILE A 424 4.47 -10.35 -8.97
CA ILE A 424 4.73 -9.33 -10.01
C ILE A 424 5.20 -9.97 -11.33
N GLY A 425 4.21 -10.48 -12.08
CA GLY A 425 4.25 -10.72 -13.52
C GLY A 425 4.97 -12.00 -13.98
N SER A 426 4.80 -12.29 -15.28
CA SER A 426 5.67 -13.19 -16.06
C SER A 426 6.72 -12.41 -16.87
N GLY A 427 6.95 -11.15 -16.51
CA GLY A 427 7.81 -10.18 -17.21
C GLY A 427 7.07 -8.86 -17.46
N HIS A 428 7.57 -7.77 -16.84
CA HIS A 428 7.17 -6.37 -17.08
C HIS A 428 5.66 -6.10 -17.29
N GLY A 429 4.88 -6.28 -16.22
CA GLY A 429 3.47 -5.94 -16.18
C GLY A 429 2.81 -6.44 -14.90
N GLY A 430 2.12 -5.56 -14.17
CA GLY A 430 1.59 -5.86 -12.83
C GLY A 430 0.43 -6.86 -12.85
N ALA A 431 0.46 -7.87 -11.98
CA ALA A 431 -0.62 -8.82 -11.78
C ALA A 431 -1.34 -8.54 -10.44
N ALA A 432 -2.18 -7.51 -10.42
CA ALA A 432 -2.86 -7.05 -9.22
C ALA A 432 -4.10 -7.91 -8.87
N CYS A 433 -3.83 -9.12 -8.34
CA CYS A 433 -4.88 -9.93 -7.74
C CYS A 433 -4.87 -9.76 -6.23
N ASN A 434 -5.92 -9.18 -5.67
CA ASN A 434 -6.19 -9.37 -4.26
C ASN A 434 -6.43 -10.87 -3.97
N SER A 435 -6.16 -11.21 -2.74
CA SER A 435 -6.84 -12.28 -2.03
C SER A 435 -7.03 -11.75 -0.62
N ALA A 436 -8.11 -12.13 0.07
CA ALA A 436 -8.12 -12.06 1.52
C ALA A 436 -7.01 -13.00 2.00
N PHE A 437 -5.82 -12.42 2.12
CA PHE A 437 -4.69 -13.02 2.78
C PHE A 437 -4.70 -12.48 4.19
N LEU A 438 -4.55 -13.38 5.14
CA LEU A 438 -4.11 -13.04 6.48
C LEU A 438 -2.77 -13.76 6.67
N LEU A 439 -1.78 -13.07 7.23
CA LEU A 439 -0.50 -13.66 7.63
C LEU A 439 -0.21 -13.19 9.05
N THR A 440 -0.49 -14.06 10.01
CA THR A 440 -0.49 -13.77 11.45
C THR A 440 0.36 -14.80 12.20
N SER A 441 0.65 -14.51 13.46
CA SER A 441 1.26 -15.44 14.41
C SER A 441 0.24 -15.71 15.53
N GLU A 442 -0.27 -16.93 15.58
CA GLU A 442 -1.40 -17.32 16.44
C GLU A 442 -0.92 -18.17 17.63
N GLU A 443 -1.48 -17.96 18.82
CA GLU A 443 -1.28 -18.86 19.97
C GLU A 443 -2.11 -20.14 19.86
N SER A 444 -3.24 -20.08 19.13
CA SER A 444 -4.05 -21.25 18.81
C SER A 444 -4.89 -21.05 17.55
N LEU A 445 -5.38 -22.16 16.96
CA LEU A 445 -6.41 -22.11 15.91
C LEU A 445 -7.45 -23.21 16.16
N PRO A 446 -8.76 -22.88 16.26
CA PRO A 446 -9.80 -23.88 16.38
C PRO A 446 -9.92 -24.73 15.10
N LEU A 447 -9.96 -26.05 15.27
CA LEU A 447 -10.18 -27.03 14.20
C LEU A 447 -11.62 -27.55 14.23
N ALA A 448 -12.08 -28.07 13.09
CA ALA A 448 -13.39 -28.69 12.99
C ALA A 448 -13.49 -29.90 13.95
N GLY A 449 -14.57 -29.96 14.72
CA GLY A 449 -14.76 -30.95 15.79
C GLY A 449 -14.39 -30.47 17.20
N GLY A 450 -13.96 -29.22 17.37
CA GLY A 450 -13.70 -28.62 18.69
C GLY A 450 -12.35 -28.97 19.29
N GLN A 451 -11.44 -29.56 18.51
CA GLN A 451 -10.03 -29.66 18.86
C GLN A 451 -9.34 -28.33 18.54
N GLU A 452 -8.38 -27.93 19.39
CA GLU A 452 -7.54 -26.76 19.19
C GLU A 452 -6.17 -27.16 18.63
N LEU A 453 -5.65 -26.39 17.69
CA LEU A 453 -4.26 -26.46 17.24
C LEU A 453 -3.41 -25.50 18.06
N LEU A 454 -2.38 -26.02 18.72
CA LEU A 454 -1.38 -25.24 19.46
C LEU A 454 -0.04 -25.23 18.69
N PRO A 455 0.88 -24.29 18.97
CA PRO A 455 2.24 -24.28 18.42
C PRO A 455 2.96 -25.62 18.54
N LYS A 456 3.87 -25.87 17.61
CA LYS A 456 4.75 -27.04 17.63
C LYS A 456 6.01 -26.77 18.44
N GLU A 457 6.50 -25.54 18.43
CA GLU A 457 7.62 -25.02 19.22
C GLU A 457 7.32 -23.56 19.62
N GLY A 458 7.80 -23.11 20.77
CA GLY A 458 7.58 -21.73 21.23
C GLY A 458 6.11 -21.35 21.50
N ARG A 459 5.82 -20.04 21.47
CA ARG A 459 4.53 -19.44 21.86
C ARG A 459 3.51 -19.28 20.73
N TYR A 460 3.93 -19.15 19.48
CA TYR A 460 3.05 -18.88 18.34
C TYR A 460 3.37 -19.80 17.16
N PHE A 461 2.41 -20.06 16.27
CA PHE A 461 2.71 -20.60 14.93
C PHE A 461 2.30 -19.61 13.84
N THR A 462 2.93 -19.69 12.67
CA THR A 462 2.57 -18.84 11.52
C THR A 462 1.27 -19.36 10.91
N TYR A 463 0.20 -18.57 10.98
CA TYR A 463 -1.05 -18.84 10.30
C TYR A 463 -1.15 -18.04 9.00
N PHE A 464 -1.63 -18.70 7.96
CA PHE A 464 -1.95 -18.08 6.70
C PHE A 464 -3.29 -18.58 6.17
N ARG A 465 -4.14 -17.66 5.73
CA ARG A 465 -5.41 -17.97 5.06
C ARG A 465 -5.40 -17.42 3.65
N TYR A 466 -5.92 -18.21 2.70
CA TYR A 466 -6.16 -17.83 1.31
C TYR A 466 -7.54 -18.30 0.87
N VAL A 467 -8.25 -17.41 0.18
CA VAL A 467 -9.51 -17.69 -0.51
C VAL A 467 -9.25 -17.63 -2.02
N ASP A 468 -9.54 -18.72 -2.74
CA ASP A 468 -9.47 -18.77 -4.19
C ASP A 468 -10.61 -17.96 -4.81
N LYS A 469 -10.35 -17.37 -5.98
CA LYS A 469 -11.29 -16.47 -6.68
C LYS A 469 -11.86 -15.34 -5.81
N TYR A 470 -11.10 -14.93 -4.80
CA TYR A 470 -11.28 -13.64 -4.15
C TYR A 470 -11.12 -12.50 -5.18
N TYR A 471 -11.62 -11.31 -4.83
CA TYR A 471 -12.29 -10.41 -5.76
C TYR A 471 -11.39 -9.51 -6.62
N GLY A 472 -10.64 -10.07 -7.57
CA GLY A 472 -9.69 -9.29 -8.37
C GLY A 472 -9.12 -9.98 -9.61
N TRP A 473 -8.07 -9.37 -10.19
CA TRP A 473 -7.48 -9.78 -11.47
C TRP A 473 -6.63 -11.05 -11.33
N VAL A 474 -7.22 -12.24 -11.50
CA VAL A 474 -6.42 -13.46 -11.72
C VAL A 474 -5.90 -13.44 -13.16
N GLY A 475 -4.59 -13.25 -13.33
CA GLY A 475 -3.95 -13.36 -14.64
C GLY A 475 -3.90 -14.79 -15.18
N LYS A 476 -3.39 -14.97 -16.40
CA LYS A 476 -3.27 -16.30 -17.06
C LYS A 476 -2.35 -17.32 -16.35
N GLN A 477 -1.72 -16.96 -15.23
CA GLN A 477 -1.21 -17.91 -14.24
C GLN A 477 -2.21 -17.96 -13.07
N GLU A 478 -3.19 -18.86 -13.17
CA GLU A 478 -4.21 -19.01 -12.13
C GLU A 478 -3.65 -19.48 -10.79
N GLY A 479 -4.32 -19.09 -9.71
CA GLY A 479 -4.30 -19.81 -8.43
C GLY A 479 -2.95 -19.98 -7.76
N ALA A 480 -2.10 -18.94 -7.72
CA ALA A 480 -0.90 -18.95 -6.89
C ALA A 480 -0.67 -17.63 -6.14
N ARG A 481 -0.30 -17.76 -4.86
CA ARG A 481 0.25 -16.72 -3.99
C ARG A 481 1.53 -17.21 -3.37
N THR A 482 2.44 -16.30 -3.05
CA THR A 482 3.73 -16.63 -2.46
C THR A 482 3.88 -15.97 -1.10
N ILE A 483 3.92 -16.75 -0.03
CA ILE A 483 4.41 -16.30 1.28
C ILE A 483 5.93 -16.39 1.24
N GLY A 484 6.64 -15.31 1.58
CA GLY A 484 8.11 -15.26 1.54
C GLY A 484 8.71 -14.99 2.92
N ALA A 485 9.73 -15.76 3.29
CA ALA A 485 10.63 -15.38 4.37
C ALA A 485 11.70 -14.41 3.81
N GLY A 486 11.66 -13.15 4.25
CA GLY A 486 12.58 -12.10 3.82
C GLY A 486 13.94 -12.25 4.49
N GLY A 487 15.00 -12.43 3.70
CA GLY A 487 16.35 -12.62 4.20
C GLY A 487 17.07 -13.75 3.48
N GLY A 488 18.27 -13.48 2.97
CA GLY A 488 19.03 -14.43 2.15
C GLY A 488 19.77 -15.50 2.96
N ILE A 489 19.40 -16.77 2.74
CA ILE A 489 20.04 -17.99 3.28
C ILE A 489 21.29 -18.29 2.46
N SER A 490 22.49 -18.18 3.04
CA SER A 490 23.74 -18.44 2.31
C SER A 490 24.08 -19.93 2.29
N LEU A 491 24.09 -20.56 1.10
CA LEU A 491 24.45 -21.97 0.92
C LEU A 491 25.64 -22.13 -0.04
N THR A 492 26.53 -23.08 0.26
CA THR A 492 27.75 -23.32 -0.51
C THR A 492 27.49 -24.32 -1.64
N ILE A 493 27.74 -23.92 -2.89
CA ILE A 493 27.51 -24.76 -4.08
C ILE A 493 28.25 -26.08 -3.96
N GLY A 494 27.52 -27.18 -4.08
CA GLY A 494 28.05 -28.54 -4.01
C GLY A 494 28.03 -29.19 -2.63
N GLU A 495 27.74 -28.46 -1.55
CA GLU A 495 27.57 -29.02 -0.21
C GLU A 495 26.18 -29.63 0.00
N LYS A 496 26.05 -30.55 0.97
CA LYS A 496 24.77 -31.19 1.30
C LYS A 496 24.06 -30.43 2.43
N TYR A 497 22.74 -30.35 2.34
CA TYR A 497 21.89 -29.72 3.34
C TYR A 497 20.57 -30.47 3.55
N THR A 498 20.03 -30.44 4.76
CA THR A 498 18.69 -30.94 5.08
C THR A 498 17.83 -29.80 5.64
N PHE A 499 16.73 -29.50 4.94
CA PHE A 499 15.68 -28.56 5.34
C PHE A 499 14.52 -29.32 5.99
N SER A 500 13.91 -28.75 7.03
CA SER A 500 12.63 -29.21 7.58
C SER A 500 11.81 -28.09 8.20
N PHE A 501 10.49 -28.30 8.27
CA PHE A 501 9.52 -27.46 8.96
C PHE A 501 8.28 -28.29 9.28
N HIS A 502 7.47 -27.85 10.24
CA HIS A 502 6.15 -28.43 10.53
C HIS A 502 5.04 -27.68 9.80
N SER A 503 4.01 -28.41 9.38
CA SER A 503 2.83 -27.85 8.69
C SER A 503 1.51 -28.44 9.18
N VAL A 504 0.45 -27.63 9.20
CA VAL A 504 -0.94 -28.07 9.08
C VAL A 504 -1.54 -27.41 7.83
N LEU A 505 -2.34 -28.14 7.06
CA LEU A 505 -2.92 -27.61 5.83
C LEU A 505 -4.37 -28.09 5.66
N LYS A 506 -5.30 -27.15 5.51
CA LYS A 506 -6.65 -27.40 5.00
C LYS A 506 -6.70 -26.89 3.55
N GLY A 507 -7.35 -27.62 2.64
CA GLY A 507 -7.57 -27.17 1.27
C GLY A 507 -6.45 -27.55 0.27
N ALA A 508 -6.14 -26.64 -0.66
CA ALA A 508 -5.26 -26.90 -1.79
C ALA A 508 -3.81 -27.23 -1.39
N ALA A 509 -3.13 -28.08 -2.16
CA ALA A 509 -1.73 -28.45 -1.91
C ALA A 509 -0.78 -27.26 -2.07
N VAL A 510 0.29 -27.26 -1.26
CA VAL A 510 1.29 -26.18 -1.21
C VAL A 510 2.64 -26.71 -1.68
N THR A 511 3.24 -26.01 -2.62
CA THR A 511 4.64 -26.19 -3.03
C THR A 511 5.50 -25.21 -2.24
N TRP A 512 6.61 -25.65 -1.67
CA TRP A 512 7.63 -24.74 -1.14
C TRP A 512 8.89 -24.79 -2.00
N THR A 513 9.57 -23.65 -2.07
CA THR A 513 10.70 -23.40 -2.96
C THR A 513 11.79 -22.66 -2.21
N LEU A 514 13.00 -23.21 -2.17
CA LEU A 514 14.22 -22.45 -1.92
C LEU A 514 14.77 -21.96 -3.27
N TYR A 515 14.57 -20.69 -3.60
CA TYR A 515 15.04 -20.08 -4.85
C TYR A 515 16.28 -19.22 -4.62
N GLY A 516 17.35 -19.47 -5.39
CA GLY A 516 18.58 -18.71 -5.39
C GLY A 516 19.11 -18.51 -6.82
N ALA A 517 19.91 -17.47 -7.04
CA ALA A 517 20.45 -17.17 -8.36
C ALA A 517 21.96 -16.92 -8.32
N GLU A 518 22.65 -17.49 -9.30
CA GLU A 518 24.09 -17.37 -9.48
C GLU A 518 24.38 -16.41 -10.65
N SER A 519 25.26 -15.43 -10.42
CA SER A 519 25.74 -14.53 -11.45
C SER A 519 27.23 -14.68 -11.70
N TRP A 520 27.65 -14.49 -12.96
CA TRP A 520 29.05 -14.48 -13.37
C TRP A 520 29.26 -13.71 -14.68
N ILE A 521 30.49 -13.24 -14.90
CA ILE A 521 30.90 -12.53 -16.10
C ILE A 521 31.71 -13.47 -16.99
N THR A 522 31.22 -13.74 -18.20
CA THR A 522 32.03 -14.29 -19.30
C THR A 522 32.60 -13.15 -20.13
N ARG A 523 33.61 -13.41 -20.97
CA ARG A 523 34.09 -12.45 -21.97
C ARG A 523 33.98 -13.04 -23.36
N ASP A 524 33.59 -12.21 -24.33
CA ASP A 524 33.61 -12.61 -25.75
C ASP A 524 35.04 -12.65 -26.31
N ARG A 525 35.17 -13.02 -27.60
CA ARG A 525 36.46 -13.08 -28.29
C ARG A 525 37.18 -11.72 -28.42
N ASN A 526 36.48 -10.61 -28.17
CA ASN A 526 37.00 -9.25 -28.19
C ASN A 526 37.24 -8.71 -26.76
N GLY A 527 37.07 -9.55 -25.72
CA GLY A 527 37.24 -9.19 -24.32
C GLY A 527 36.04 -8.47 -23.68
N LYS A 528 34.95 -8.23 -24.41
CA LYS A 528 33.75 -7.54 -23.90
C LYS A 528 33.06 -8.41 -22.83
N PRO A 529 32.72 -7.87 -21.64
CA PRO A 529 32.02 -8.63 -20.62
C PRO A 529 30.57 -8.92 -21.04
N SER A 530 30.13 -10.15 -20.77
CA SER A 530 28.74 -10.59 -20.81
C SER A 530 28.32 -11.04 -19.42
N TYR A 531 27.23 -10.46 -18.91
CA TYR A 531 26.69 -10.80 -17.60
C TYR A 531 25.72 -11.97 -17.75
N ASN A 532 25.98 -13.05 -17.01
CA ASN A 532 25.17 -14.25 -17.00
C ASN A 532 24.47 -14.36 -15.64
N LEU A 533 23.23 -14.82 -15.64
CA LEU A 533 22.43 -15.08 -14.45
C LEU A 533 21.72 -16.42 -14.64
N ARG A 534 21.86 -17.33 -13.67
CA ARG A 534 21.18 -18.63 -13.67
C ARG A 534 20.46 -18.83 -12.35
N GLY A 535 19.14 -18.98 -12.41
CA GLY A 535 18.31 -19.36 -11.27
C GLY A 535 18.41 -20.86 -11.00
N TYR A 536 18.30 -21.23 -9.73
CA TYR A 536 18.15 -22.60 -9.25
C TYR A 536 17.08 -22.64 -8.15
N SER A 537 16.32 -23.72 -8.12
CA SER A 537 15.33 -23.99 -7.10
C SER A 537 15.58 -25.34 -6.43
N ILE A 538 15.19 -25.45 -5.16
CA ILE A 538 14.94 -26.72 -4.49
C ILE A 538 13.48 -26.71 -4.07
N ASP A 539 12.67 -27.50 -4.75
CA ASP A 539 11.21 -27.52 -4.62
C ASP A 539 10.71 -28.82 -4.01
N ASP A 540 9.65 -28.77 -3.22
CA ASP A 540 8.84 -29.93 -2.80
C ASP A 540 7.40 -29.52 -2.50
N SER A 541 6.50 -30.46 -2.27
CA SER A 541 5.10 -30.15 -1.96
C SER A 541 4.49 -31.01 -0.87
N PHE A 542 3.44 -30.49 -0.24
CA PHE A 542 2.64 -31.17 0.76
C PHE A 542 1.15 -30.91 0.56
N GLY A 543 0.34 -31.94 0.84
CA GLY A 543 -1.11 -31.88 0.83
C GLY A 543 -1.68 -31.73 2.23
N ALA A 544 -3.01 -31.69 2.32
CA ALA A 544 -3.73 -31.43 3.56
C ALA A 544 -3.39 -32.39 4.72
N SER A 545 -3.44 -31.88 5.95
CA SER A 545 -3.33 -32.65 7.20
C SER A 545 -4.24 -32.06 8.28
N GLY A 546 -4.82 -32.92 9.12
CA GLY A 546 -5.64 -32.50 10.28
C GLY A 546 -4.84 -32.19 11.55
N SER A 547 -3.51 -32.32 11.49
CA SER A 547 -2.58 -32.10 12.61
C SER A 547 -1.17 -31.80 12.08
N TRP A 548 -0.25 -31.44 12.98
CA TRP A 548 1.15 -31.16 12.66
C TRP A 548 1.83 -32.35 11.97
N ARG A 549 2.28 -32.10 10.73
CA ARG A 549 3.14 -32.98 9.95
C ARG A 549 4.52 -32.33 9.83
N ILE A 550 5.59 -33.08 10.11
CA ILE A 550 6.94 -32.66 9.72
C ILE A 550 7.16 -32.90 8.23
N ASN A 551 7.71 -31.90 7.54
CA ASN A 551 8.24 -32.00 6.19
C ASN A 551 9.76 -31.94 6.27
N ARG A 552 10.47 -32.77 5.52
CA ARG A 552 11.94 -32.81 5.51
C ARG A 552 12.47 -33.18 4.13
N LYS A 553 13.47 -32.44 3.64
CA LYS A 553 14.14 -32.71 2.36
C LYS A 553 15.65 -32.52 2.48
N SER A 554 16.39 -33.57 2.18
CA SER A 554 17.85 -33.52 1.99
C SER A 554 18.19 -33.25 0.53
N PHE A 555 19.12 -32.33 0.27
CA PHE A 555 19.55 -31.93 -1.06
C PHE A 555 21.04 -31.62 -1.10
N ARG A 556 21.59 -31.43 -2.31
CA ARG A 556 22.93 -30.83 -2.52
C ARG A 556 22.72 -29.47 -3.15
N CYS A 557 23.37 -28.43 -2.64
CA CYS A 557 23.21 -27.06 -3.15
C CYS A 557 23.59 -27.00 -4.65
N PRO A 558 22.65 -26.62 -5.53
CA PRO A 558 22.91 -26.49 -6.97
C PRO A 558 23.78 -25.26 -7.27
N GLY A 559 24.39 -25.24 -8.45
CA GLY A 559 25.29 -24.17 -8.91
C GLY A 559 26.41 -24.68 -9.82
N GLU A 560 27.04 -23.78 -10.57
CA GLU A 560 28.18 -24.10 -11.45
C GLU A 560 29.54 -23.82 -10.76
N GLN A 561 29.68 -22.71 -10.03
CA GLN A 561 30.94 -22.31 -9.35
C GLN A 561 31.13 -23.02 -8.00
N LYS A 562 31.29 -24.35 -7.99
CA LYS A 562 31.44 -25.17 -6.76
C LYS A 562 32.34 -24.50 -5.70
N GLY A 563 31.84 -24.41 -4.46
CA GLY A 563 32.51 -23.77 -3.33
C GLY A 563 32.20 -22.28 -3.15
N LYS A 564 31.59 -21.61 -4.13
CA LYS A 564 30.99 -20.28 -3.98
C LYS A 564 29.72 -20.36 -3.15
N GLN A 565 29.38 -19.30 -2.41
CA GLN A 565 28.08 -19.17 -1.75
C GLN A 565 27.05 -18.53 -2.69
N ILE A 566 25.83 -19.08 -2.71
CA ILE A 566 24.63 -18.48 -3.31
C ILE A 566 23.68 -18.12 -2.16
N SER A 567 22.97 -17.00 -2.30
CA SER A 567 21.89 -16.64 -1.39
C SER A 567 20.56 -17.17 -1.92
N PHE A 568 19.86 -17.96 -1.10
CA PHE A 568 18.55 -18.51 -1.37
C PHE A 568 17.47 -17.78 -0.55
N SER A 569 16.25 -17.80 -1.06
CA SER A 569 15.05 -17.24 -0.43
C SER A 569 13.97 -18.32 -0.35
N LEU A 570 13.25 -18.38 0.78
CA LEU A 570 12.24 -19.40 1.04
C LEU A 570 10.84 -18.85 0.70
N HIS A 571 10.12 -19.60 -0.14
CA HIS A 571 8.82 -19.25 -0.68
C HIS A 571 7.83 -20.40 -0.49
N PHE A 572 6.61 -20.11 -0.04
CA PHE A 572 5.48 -21.03 -0.01
C PHE A 572 4.46 -20.61 -1.05
N ARG A 573 4.33 -21.43 -2.10
CA ARG A 573 3.43 -21.22 -3.24
C ARG A 573 2.23 -22.15 -3.14
N LEU A 574 1.07 -21.58 -2.83
CA LEU A 574 -0.20 -22.33 -2.81
C LEU A 574 -0.70 -22.59 -4.24
N GLY A 575 -1.47 -23.67 -4.42
CA GLY A 575 -2.22 -23.95 -5.65
C GLY A 575 -3.63 -23.35 -5.65
N ALA A 576 -4.36 -23.58 -6.75
CA ALA A 576 -5.74 -23.12 -6.89
C ALA A 576 -6.71 -23.85 -5.94
N GLY A 577 -7.66 -23.10 -5.38
CA GLY A 577 -8.58 -23.54 -4.33
C GLY A 577 -8.26 -22.91 -2.96
N ASP A 578 -9.27 -22.76 -2.11
CA ASP A 578 -9.12 -22.22 -0.75
C ASP A 578 -8.05 -23.00 0.03
N ALA A 579 -7.33 -22.30 0.91
CA ALA A 579 -6.32 -22.91 1.76
C ALA A 579 -6.17 -22.20 3.11
N GLU A 580 -6.01 -23.00 4.16
CA GLU A 580 -5.52 -22.54 5.47
C GLU A 580 -4.23 -23.30 5.78
N LEU A 581 -3.13 -22.57 5.91
CA LEU A 581 -1.78 -23.09 6.08
C LEU A 581 -1.20 -22.62 7.42
N CYS A 582 -0.87 -23.56 8.29
CA CYS A 582 -0.11 -23.31 9.51
C CYS A 582 1.34 -23.79 9.30
N LEU A 583 2.33 -23.01 9.74
CA LEU A 583 3.76 -23.29 9.58
C LEU A 583 4.52 -23.00 10.89
N ASP A 584 5.47 -23.87 11.24
CA ASP A 584 6.28 -23.75 12.47
C ASP A 584 7.60 -24.56 12.41
N ASP A 585 8.47 -24.38 13.41
CA ASP A 585 9.72 -25.14 13.66
C ASP A 585 10.63 -25.26 12.42
N PHE A 586 11.15 -24.11 11.98
CA PHE A 586 11.94 -24.01 10.75
C PHE A 586 13.42 -24.31 10.94
N ALA A 587 13.93 -25.37 10.27
CA ALA A 587 15.31 -25.83 10.39
C ALA A 587 16.02 -26.07 9.05
N LEU A 588 17.29 -25.67 8.96
CA LEU A 588 18.20 -26.01 7.86
C LEU A 588 19.61 -26.31 8.41
N TYR A 589 20.15 -27.48 8.08
CA TYR A 589 21.49 -27.89 8.54
C TYR A 589 22.36 -28.34 7.36
N GLN A 590 23.69 -28.19 7.48
CA GLN A 590 24.65 -28.87 6.61
C GLN A 590 24.83 -30.34 7.06
N ASP A 591 24.99 -31.26 6.10
CA ASP A 591 24.95 -32.72 6.33
C ASP A 591 26.29 -33.46 6.35
#